data_AF-R9I089-F1
#
_entry.id   AF-R9I089-F1
#
_cell.length_a   1.000
_cell.length_b   1.000
_cell.length_c   1.000
_cell.angle_alpha   90.00
_cell.angle_beta   90.00
_cell.angle_gamma   90.00
#
_symmetry.space_group_name_H-M   'P 1'
#
loop_
_entity.id
_entity.type
_entity.pdbx_description
1 polymer ?
#
loop_
_entity_poly.entity_id
_entity_poly.type
_entity_poly.pdbx_seq_one_letter_code
_entity_poly.pdbx_strand_id
1 'polypeptide(L)'
;MDFFDFLFGKKKEVKVEKSASSSVNDGKSKTANASTLHLDNNSIDPVEQYVKESVADLKKYTSLNTKDLEAEAIYLAAFLYMKGTYQIDFELDYFSNGLLNKIPSRNYSIADKVFSYMVKYGEGYYGAEERDYGINGYKMNIQMCSDYGSYIKNYFIRAHKISSGKDYNHFSSPRNCLWRNGEKAIDSPTHRDIYYKFNNDTFEFMIPPYNPLVVGRVTQQTESTLRCDSSDGRRTFVFHYNGAKKASCLDYIEMYRNDKGDMVSYHKD
;
A
#
# COMPACT_ATOMS: atom_id res chain seq x y z
N MET A 1 11.47 11.32 11.63
CA MET A 1 11.41 9.87 11.35
C MET A 1 10.95 9.73 9.92
N ASP A 2 11.76 9.12 9.05
CA ASP A 2 11.33 8.83 7.68
C ASP A 2 10.17 7.83 7.71
N PHE A 3 9.23 7.91 6.77
CA PHE A 3 8.11 6.98 6.64
C PHE A 3 8.61 5.56 6.33
N PHE A 4 9.74 5.45 5.61
CA PHE A 4 10.44 4.18 5.45
C PHE A 4 11.04 3.69 6.77
N ASP A 5 11.66 4.55 7.57
CA ASP A 5 12.16 4.16 8.90
C ASP A 5 11.02 3.71 9.85
N PHE A 6 9.85 4.33 9.72
CA PHE A 6 8.66 3.97 10.48
C PHE A 6 8.08 2.60 10.07
N LEU A 7 8.06 2.28 8.77
CA LEU A 7 7.53 1.02 8.24
C LEU A 7 8.50 -0.16 8.31
N PHE A 8 9.81 0.08 8.15
CA PHE A 8 10.81 -0.98 7.93
C PHE A 8 11.82 -1.14 9.06
N GLY A 9 11.82 -0.22 10.03
CA GLY A 9 12.81 -0.20 11.10
C GLY A 9 14.23 0.09 10.60
N LYS A 10 15.10 0.59 11.48
CA LYS A 10 16.50 0.84 11.10
C LYS A 10 17.23 -0.50 10.90
N LYS A 11 17.66 -0.80 9.67
CA LYS A 11 18.69 -1.83 9.44
C LYS A 11 19.92 -1.49 10.27
N LYS A 12 20.28 -2.32 11.25
CA LYS A 12 21.59 -2.25 11.89
C LYS A 12 22.60 -2.79 10.89
N GLU A 13 23.56 -1.96 10.49
CA GLU A 13 24.74 -2.44 9.77
C GLU A 13 25.50 -3.40 10.68
N VAL A 14 25.40 -4.70 10.39
CA VAL A 14 26.30 -5.69 10.99
C VAL A 14 27.56 -5.70 10.13
N LYS A 15 28.64 -5.13 10.66
CA LYS A 15 29.98 -5.33 10.10
C LYS A 15 30.29 -6.82 10.10
N VAL A 16 30.43 -7.38 8.91
CA VAL A 16 30.85 -8.78 8.71
C VAL A 16 32.35 -8.87 9.02
N GLU A 17 32.69 -9.38 10.20
CA GLU A 17 34.02 -9.92 10.45
C GLU A 17 34.07 -11.38 10.00
N LYS A 18 34.95 -11.65 9.03
CA LYS A 18 35.29 -12.99 8.57
C LYS A 18 36.00 -13.75 9.69
N SER A 19 35.51 -14.94 10.03
CA SER A 19 36.34 -16.02 10.53
C SER A 19 35.81 -17.37 10.05
N ALA A 20 36.75 -18.23 9.68
CA ALA A 20 36.53 -19.52 9.01
C ALA A 20 36.78 -20.70 9.95
N SER A 21 36.41 -21.89 9.47
CA SER A 21 36.72 -23.28 9.93
C SER A 21 35.84 -23.82 11.07
N SER A 22 35.42 -25.10 11.13
CA SER A 22 35.52 -26.28 10.26
C SER A 22 34.66 -27.44 10.82
N SER A 23 34.29 -28.36 9.92
CA SER A 23 34.19 -29.84 10.07
C SER A 23 33.09 -30.56 10.89
N VAL A 24 32.26 -31.29 10.11
CA VAL A 24 31.94 -32.74 10.14
C VAL A 24 31.34 -33.36 11.43
N ASN A 25 30.08 -33.85 11.34
CA ASN A 25 29.82 -35.30 11.42
C ASN A 25 28.41 -35.72 11.03
N ASP A 26 28.40 -36.82 10.28
CA ASP A 26 27.30 -37.56 9.68
C ASP A 26 26.66 -38.49 10.71
N GLY A 27 25.35 -38.71 10.62
CA GLY A 27 24.58 -39.43 11.64
C GLY A 27 23.20 -39.88 11.15
N LYS A 28 23.18 -40.76 10.14
CA LYS A 28 21.98 -41.47 9.66
C LYS A 28 21.31 -42.28 10.77
N SER A 29 19.99 -42.18 10.89
CA SER A 29 19.17 -43.26 11.45
C SER A 29 17.77 -43.31 10.81
N LYS A 30 17.56 -44.44 10.12
CA LYS A 30 16.35 -45.29 10.01
C LYS A 30 15.04 -44.75 9.42
N THR A 31 14.75 -45.37 8.28
CA THR A 31 13.48 -45.66 7.61
C THR A 31 12.29 -46.02 8.52
N ALA A 32 11.12 -45.48 8.19
CA ALA A 32 9.82 -46.11 8.42
C ALA A 32 8.76 -45.59 7.42
N ASN A 33 8.34 -46.48 6.53
CA ASN A 33 7.04 -46.63 5.87
C ASN A 33 6.18 -45.40 5.57
N ALA A 34 6.15 -45.00 4.29
CA ALA A 34 5.07 -44.19 3.73
C ALA A 34 4.21 -45.05 2.80
N SER A 35 3.02 -45.43 3.26
CA SER A 35 1.91 -45.87 2.42
C SER A 35 1.49 -44.68 1.54
N THR A 36 1.81 -44.74 0.26
CA THR A 36 1.53 -43.68 -0.70
C THR A 36 0.05 -43.71 -1.06
N LEU A 37 -0.74 -42.86 -0.40
CA LEU A 37 -2.02 -42.42 -0.92
C LEU A 37 -1.76 -41.56 -2.16
N HIS A 38 -2.33 -41.96 -3.28
CA HIS A 38 -2.39 -41.18 -4.52
C HIS A 38 -3.03 -39.80 -4.21
N LEU A 39 -2.24 -38.74 -4.30
CA LEU A 39 -2.70 -37.36 -4.35
C LEU A 39 -2.32 -36.79 -5.71
N ASP A 40 -3.32 -36.23 -6.41
CA ASP A 40 -3.19 -35.60 -7.71
C ASP A 40 -2.06 -34.55 -7.71
N ASN A 41 -1.01 -34.87 -8.44
CA ASN A 41 0.32 -34.29 -8.27
C ASN A 41 0.55 -33.08 -9.20
N ASN A 42 -0.39 -32.12 -9.27
CA ASN A 42 -0.17 -30.86 -10.00
C ASN A 42 -1.07 -29.66 -9.57
N SER A 43 -1.60 -29.66 -8.35
CA SER A 43 -2.28 -28.47 -7.81
C SER A 43 -1.25 -27.50 -7.22
N ILE A 44 -0.99 -26.38 -7.90
CA ILE A 44 -0.24 -25.24 -7.33
C ILE A 44 -0.91 -24.80 -6.01
N ASP A 45 -0.13 -24.46 -4.97
CA ASP A 45 -0.68 -23.90 -3.73
C ASP A 45 -1.50 -22.63 -4.08
N PRO A 46 -2.76 -22.50 -3.63
CA PRO A 46 -3.56 -21.30 -3.89
C PRO A 46 -2.85 -19.99 -3.53
N VAL A 47 -2.01 -19.96 -2.49
CA VAL A 47 -1.22 -18.77 -2.13
C VAL A 47 -0.11 -18.50 -3.14
N GLU A 48 0.49 -19.55 -3.72
CA GLU A 48 1.49 -19.42 -4.79
C GLU A 48 0.86 -18.77 -6.03
N GLN A 49 -0.31 -19.26 -6.44
CA GLN A 49 -1.04 -18.70 -7.58
C GLN A 49 -1.44 -17.23 -7.32
N TYR A 50 -1.86 -16.91 -6.09
CA TYR A 50 -2.19 -15.56 -5.66
C TYR A 50 -0.98 -14.60 -5.77
N VAL A 51 0.21 -15.00 -5.30
CA VAL A 51 1.41 -14.16 -5.49
C VAL A 51 1.81 -14.04 -6.94
N LYS A 52 1.76 -15.14 -7.70
CA LYS A 52 2.11 -15.15 -9.12
C LYS A 52 1.24 -14.20 -9.93
N GLU A 53 -0.07 -14.22 -9.72
CA GLU A 53 -1.02 -13.34 -10.42
C GLU A 53 -0.79 -11.87 -10.04
N SER A 54 -0.50 -11.57 -8.77
CA SER A 54 -0.22 -10.20 -8.34
C SER A 54 1.06 -9.65 -8.95
N VAL A 55 2.16 -10.41 -8.92
CA VAL A 55 3.42 -9.99 -9.54
C VAL A 55 3.27 -9.83 -11.06
N ALA A 56 2.51 -10.72 -11.72
CA ALA A 56 2.25 -10.61 -13.16
C ALA A 56 1.42 -9.36 -13.50
N ASP A 57 0.48 -8.98 -12.65
CA ASP A 57 -0.31 -7.76 -12.84
C ASP A 57 0.51 -6.49 -12.56
N LEU A 58 1.30 -6.47 -11.49
CA LEU A 58 2.19 -5.35 -11.14
C LEU A 58 3.13 -4.96 -12.30
N LYS A 59 3.67 -5.97 -12.99
CA LYS A 59 4.55 -5.80 -14.16
C LYS A 59 3.91 -5.06 -15.33
N LYS A 60 2.58 -4.98 -15.40
CA LYS A 60 1.88 -4.22 -16.45
C LYS A 60 2.03 -2.71 -16.26
N TYR A 61 2.32 -2.27 -15.02
CA TYR A 61 2.30 -0.86 -14.64
C TYR A 61 3.67 -0.31 -14.22
N THR A 62 4.62 -1.17 -13.83
CA THR A 62 5.96 -0.75 -13.42
C THR A 62 7.02 -1.83 -13.72
N SER A 63 8.28 -1.40 -13.78
CA SER A 63 9.44 -2.30 -13.76
C SER A 63 9.71 -2.77 -12.34
N LEU A 64 9.91 -4.08 -12.14
CA LEU A 64 10.15 -4.62 -10.82
C LEU A 64 11.47 -4.12 -10.22
N ASN A 65 11.42 -3.79 -8.94
CA ASN A 65 12.57 -3.54 -8.09
C ASN A 65 12.25 -4.00 -6.66
N THR A 66 13.27 -4.04 -5.80
CA THR A 66 13.14 -4.51 -4.42
C THR A 66 12.06 -3.78 -3.64
N LYS A 67 11.99 -2.45 -3.78
CA LYS A 67 11.04 -1.60 -3.05
C LYS A 67 9.60 -1.87 -3.45
N ASP A 68 9.34 -2.00 -4.74
CA ASP A 68 8.00 -2.30 -5.24
C ASP A 68 7.55 -3.70 -4.82
N LEU A 69 8.44 -4.70 -4.87
CA LEU A 69 8.14 -6.06 -4.43
C LEU A 69 7.96 -6.17 -2.91
N GLU A 70 8.70 -5.39 -2.13
CA GLU A 70 8.53 -5.33 -0.68
C GLU A 70 7.19 -4.70 -0.29
N ALA A 71 6.82 -3.59 -0.92
CA ALA A 71 5.51 -3.00 -0.75
C ALA A 71 4.41 -4.00 -1.15
N GLU A 72 4.55 -4.62 -2.33
CA GLU A 72 3.63 -5.65 -2.83
C GLU A 72 3.45 -6.77 -1.80
N ALA A 73 4.53 -7.38 -1.31
CA ALA A 73 4.46 -8.48 -0.36
C ALA A 73 3.73 -8.09 0.93
N ILE A 74 4.05 -6.92 1.49
CA ILE A 74 3.43 -6.42 2.72
C ILE A 74 1.93 -6.20 2.54
N TYR A 75 1.53 -5.46 1.51
CA TYR A 75 0.11 -5.14 1.29
C TYR A 75 -0.69 -6.35 0.82
N LEU A 76 -0.08 -7.26 0.06
CA LEU A 76 -0.70 -8.48 -0.41
C LEU A 76 -0.93 -9.49 0.73
N ALA A 77 0.03 -9.62 1.65
CA ALA A 77 -0.14 -10.41 2.87
C ALA A 77 -1.18 -9.79 3.81
N ALA A 78 -1.17 -8.47 3.96
CA ALA A 78 -2.13 -7.74 4.77
C ALA A 78 -3.56 -7.88 4.24
N PHE A 79 -3.76 -7.68 2.94
CA PHE A 79 -5.05 -7.91 2.28
C PHE A 79 -5.53 -9.34 2.51
N LEU A 80 -4.66 -10.34 2.30
CA LEU A 80 -5.03 -11.74 2.46
C LEU A 80 -5.45 -12.07 3.91
N TYR A 81 -4.73 -11.54 4.89
CA TYR A 81 -5.08 -11.72 6.30
C TYR A 81 -6.40 -11.03 6.66
N MET A 82 -6.62 -9.81 6.15
CA MET A 82 -7.75 -8.95 6.50
C MET A 82 -8.97 -9.11 5.61
N LYS A 83 -8.94 -9.95 4.55
CA LYS A 83 -10.10 -10.15 3.68
C LYS A 83 -11.29 -10.72 4.44
N GLY A 84 -12.49 -10.27 4.06
CA GLY A 84 -13.74 -10.62 4.74
C GLY A 84 -14.00 -9.82 6.03
N THR A 85 -13.25 -8.73 6.24
CA THR A 85 -13.46 -7.81 7.37
C THR A 85 -14.00 -6.50 6.85
N TYR A 86 -14.70 -5.74 7.69
CA TYR A 86 -15.25 -4.44 7.28
C TYR A 86 -14.17 -3.43 6.83
N GLN A 87 -12.90 -3.65 7.20
CA GLN A 87 -11.79 -2.79 6.78
C GLN A 87 -11.35 -3.04 5.33
N ILE A 88 -11.66 -4.21 4.77
CA ILE A 88 -11.44 -4.53 3.36
C ILE A 88 -12.80 -4.50 2.66
N ASP A 89 -13.15 -3.31 2.17
CA ASP A 89 -14.43 -3.00 1.51
C ASP A 89 -14.33 -2.98 -0.02
N PHE A 90 -13.25 -3.53 -0.57
CA PHE A 90 -12.92 -3.48 -1.99
C PHE A 90 -12.40 -4.84 -2.49
N GLU A 91 -12.46 -5.02 -3.80
CA GLU A 91 -11.99 -6.23 -4.49
C GLU A 91 -10.72 -5.96 -5.30
N LEU A 92 -9.91 -7.02 -5.44
CA LEU A 92 -8.76 -7.07 -6.34
C LEU A 92 -9.18 -7.86 -7.58
N ASP A 93 -9.61 -7.11 -8.60
CA ASP A 93 -10.32 -7.58 -9.80
C ASP A 93 -9.41 -8.25 -10.85
N TYR A 94 -8.10 -8.25 -10.62
CA TYR A 94 -7.13 -8.93 -11.48
C TYR A 94 -6.89 -10.40 -11.09
N PHE A 95 -7.43 -10.87 -9.97
CA PHE A 95 -7.30 -12.28 -9.58
C PHE A 95 -8.30 -13.20 -10.29
N SER A 96 -7.87 -14.42 -10.54
CA SER A 96 -8.72 -15.49 -11.06
C SER A 96 -9.93 -15.73 -10.16
N ASN A 97 -11.10 -15.88 -10.79
CA ASN A 97 -12.36 -16.08 -10.08
C ASN A 97 -12.28 -17.28 -9.12
N GLY A 98 -12.72 -17.09 -7.88
CA GLY A 98 -12.73 -18.12 -6.84
C GLY A 98 -11.35 -18.42 -6.21
N LEU A 99 -10.26 -17.78 -6.63
CA LEU A 99 -8.93 -17.98 -6.03
C LEU A 99 -8.91 -17.58 -4.55
N LEU A 100 -9.38 -16.37 -4.24
CA LEU A 100 -9.43 -15.85 -2.87
C LEU A 100 -10.32 -16.67 -1.93
N ASN A 101 -11.30 -17.41 -2.47
CA ASN A 101 -12.19 -18.28 -1.68
C ASN A 101 -11.48 -19.56 -1.21
N LYS A 102 -10.41 -19.98 -1.90
CA LYS A 102 -9.62 -21.17 -1.55
C LYS A 102 -8.60 -20.92 -0.45
N ILE A 103 -8.33 -19.65 -0.13
CA ILE A 103 -7.30 -19.27 0.83
C ILE A 103 -7.97 -18.81 2.14
N PRO A 104 -7.66 -19.42 3.30
CA PRO A 104 -8.18 -18.95 4.58
C PRO A 104 -7.71 -17.52 4.90
N SER A 105 -8.60 -16.68 5.42
CA SER A 105 -8.22 -15.37 5.99
C SER A 105 -7.88 -15.50 7.48
N ARG A 106 -7.41 -14.40 8.10
CA ARG A 106 -7.08 -14.31 9.54
C ARG A 106 -6.09 -15.37 10.04
N ASN A 107 -5.22 -15.86 9.15
CA ASN A 107 -4.20 -16.84 9.49
C ASN A 107 -2.82 -16.35 9.06
N TYR A 108 -1.98 -16.00 10.05
CA TYR A 108 -0.62 -15.51 9.78
C TYR A 108 0.26 -16.55 9.10
N SER A 109 0.11 -17.84 9.43
CA SER A 109 0.90 -18.90 8.76
C SER A 109 0.58 -18.99 7.27
N ILE A 110 -0.66 -18.71 6.88
CA ILE A 110 -1.07 -18.66 5.47
C ILE A 110 -0.60 -17.35 4.82
N ALA A 111 -0.77 -16.20 5.49
CA ALA A 111 -0.34 -14.91 4.96
C ALA A 111 1.20 -14.80 4.81
N ASP A 112 1.97 -15.38 5.74
CA ASP A 112 3.43 -15.42 5.70
C ASP A 112 3.97 -16.13 4.45
N LYS A 113 3.21 -17.08 3.88
CA LYS A 113 3.59 -17.76 2.63
C LYS A 113 3.71 -16.78 1.46
N VAL A 114 3.01 -15.63 1.49
CA VAL A 114 3.14 -14.58 0.46
C VAL A 114 4.60 -14.18 0.28
N PHE A 115 5.34 -13.99 1.38
CA PHE A 115 6.73 -13.58 1.33
C PHE A 115 7.64 -14.67 0.76
N SER A 116 7.40 -15.95 1.12
CA SER A 116 8.13 -17.08 0.56
C SER A 116 7.93 -17.21 -0.96
N TYR A 117 6.70 -17.04 -1.43
CA TYR A 117 6.42 -17.05 -2.87
C TYR A 117 6.89 -15.76 -3.57
N MET A 118 6.96 -14.64 -2.86
CA MET A 118 7.53 -13.41 -3.41
C MET A 118 9.02 -13.58 -3.71
N VAL A 119 9.79 -14.30 -2.87
CA VAL A 119 11.19 -14.65 -3.19
C VAL A 119 11.28 -15.46 -4.50
N LYS A 120 10.32 -16.35 -4.75
CA LYS A 120 10.28 -17.18 -5.97
C LYS A 120 9.93 -16.36 -7.22
N TYR A 121 8.97 -15.43 -7.12
CA TYR A 121 8.46 -14.68 -8.27
C TYR A 121 9.03 -13.27 -8.42
N GLY A 122 9.81 -12.80 -7.45
CA GLY A 122 10.44 -11.48 -7.42
C GLY A 122 11.70 -11.35 -8.29
N GLU A 123 11.97 -12.30 -9.19
CA GLU A 123 13.03 -12.24 -10.22
C GLU A 123 14.43 -11.87 -9.71
N GLY A 124 14.77 -12.27 -8.48
CA GLY A 124 16.06 -11.98 -7.86
C GLY A 124 16.18 -10.59 -7.22
N TYR A 125 15.15 -9.74 -7.33
CA TYR A 125 15.09 -8.44 -6.65
C TYR A 125 14.61 -8.54 -5.20
N TYR A 126 14.00 -9.65 -4.81
CA TYR A 126 13.42 -9.88 -3.48
C TYR A 126 14.00 -11.16 -2.87
N GLY A 127 14.73 -11.05 -1.77
CA GLY A 127 15.49 -12.12 -1.15
C GLY A 127 15.02 -12.50 0.25
N ALA A 128 15.82 -13.33 0.91
CA ALA A 128 15.53 -13.83 2.26
C ALA A 128 15.55 -12.71 3.32
N GLU A 129 16.41 -11.70 3.15
CA GLU A 129 16.46 -10.56 4.08
C GLU A 129 15.16 -9.75 4.01
N GLU A 130 14.73 -9.36 2.81
CA GLU A 130 13.48 -8.61 2.62
C GLU A 130 12.27 -9.37 3.12
N ARG A 131 12.25 -10.70 2.92
CA ARG A 131 11.20 -11.59 3.42
C ARG A 131 11.02 -11.45 4.94
N ASP A 132 12.12 -11.51 5.68
CA ASP A 132 12.08 -11.53 7.15
C ASP A 132 11.70 -10.16 7.73
N TYR A 133 12.17 -9.06 7.11
CA TYR A 133 11.71 -7.71 7.46
C TYR A 133 10.23 -7.52 7.12
N GLY A 134 9.80 -7.95 5.93
CA GLY A 134 8.42 -7.83 5.46
C GLY A 134 7.41 -8.56 6.35
N ILE A 135 7.73 -9.78 6.80
CA ILE A 135 6.88 -10.56 7.72
C ILE A 135 6.63 -9.80 9.03
N ASN A 136 7.66 -9.17 9.59
CA ASN A 136 7.50 -8.39 10.82
C ASN A 136 6.71 -7.10 10.55
N GLY A 137 7.01 -6.41 9.45
CA GLY A 137 6.35 -5.15 9.07
C GLY A 137 4.85 -5.29 8.89
N TYR A 138 4.37 -6.26 8.11
CA TYR A 138 2.93 -6.37 7.86
C TYR A 138 2.14 -6.79 9.12
N LYS A 139 2.70 -7.68 9.95
CA LYS A 139 2.09 -8.08 11.23
C LYS A 139 1.97 -6.91 12.18
N MET A 140 3.04 -6.12 12.30
CA MET A 140 3.03 -4.92 13.13
C MET A 140 1.98 -3.91 12.65
N ASN A 141 1.89 -3.68 11.33
CA ASN A 141 0.89 -2.77 10.77
C ASN A 141 -0.55 -3.22 11.04
N ILE A 142 -0.85 -4.51 10.91
CA ILE A 142 -2.19 -5.05 11.25
C ILE A 142 -2.54 -4.80 12.72
N GLN A 143 -1.55 -4.89 13.62
CA GLN A 143 -1.77 -4.74 15.06
C GLN A 143 -1.86 -3.28 15.50
N MET A 144 -1.08 -2.39 14.89
CA MET A 144 -0.85 -1.04 15.38
C MET A 144 -1.61 0.04 14.59
N CYS A 145 -1.95 -0.20 13.32
CA CYS A 145 -2.60 0.79 12.47
C CYS A 145 -4.13 0.64 12.53
N SER A 146 -4.80 1.61 13.15
CA SER A 146 -6.27 1.59 13.33
C SER A 146 -7.07 1.62 12.02
N ASP A 147 -6.51 2.19 10.96
CA ASP A 147 -7.14 2.33 9.64
C ASP A 147 -6.27 1.69 8.54
N TYR A 148 -5.74 0.49 8.79
CA TYR A 148 -4.82 -0.15 7.86
C TYR A 148 -5.50 -0.52 6.53
N GLY A 149 -6.80 -0.86 6.55
CA GLY A 149 -7.60 -1.15 5.35
C GLY A 149 -7.49 -0.05 4.30
N SER A 150 -7.54 1.21 4.70
CA SER A 150 -7.38 2.36 3.81
C SER A 150 -5.99 2.41 3.17
N TYR A 151 -4.92 2.12 3.90
CA TYR A 151 -3.57 2.07 3.32
C TYR A 151 -3.43 0.94 2.29
N ILE A 152 -4.03 -0.22 2.56
CA ILE A 152 -4.04 -1.37 1.65
C ILE A 152 -4.80 -0.98 0.36
N LYS A 153 -5.99 -0.39 0.47
CA LYS A 153 -6.78 0.10 -0.67
C LYS A 153 -6.00 1.12 -1.50
N ASN A 154 -5.38 2.09 -0.84
CA ASN A 154 -4.59 3.14 -1.47
C ASN A 154 -3.42 2.58 -2.27
N TYR A 155 -2.76 1.55 -1.74
CA TYR A 155 -1.69 0.85 -2.44
C TYR A 155 -2.19 0.22 -3.75
N PHE A 156 -3.25 -0.60 -3.69
CA PHE A 156 -3.73 -1.34 -4.86
C PHE A 156 -4.36 -0.44 -5.93
N ILE A 157 -5.02 0.66 -5.55
CA ILE A 157 -5.48 1.68 -6.52
C ILE A 157 -4.29 2.24 -7.30
N ARG A 158 -3.19 2.56 -6.62
CA ARG A 158 -2.00 3.16 -7.26
C ARG A 158 -1.25 2.14 -8.12
N ALA A 159 -0.94 0.98 -7.56
CA ALA A 159 -0.05 -0.02 -8.13
C ALA A 159 -0.72 -0.86 -9.22
N HIS A 160 -2.00 -1.21 -9.05
CA HIS A 160 -2.72 -2.15 -9.91
C HIS A 160 -3.89 -1.53 -10.67
N LYS A 161 -4.23 -0.27 -10.41
CA LYS A 161 -5.36 0.42 -11.08
C LYS A 161 -6.69 -0.36 -10.96
N ILE A 162 -6.92 -0.97 -9.80
CA ILE A 162 -8.12 -1.79 -9.54
C ILE A 162 -9.42 -1.02 -9.80
N SER A 163 -10.50 -1.74 -10.14
CA SER A 163 -11.78 -1.10 -10.48
C SER A 163 -12.34 -0.18 -9.40
N SER A 164 -12.13 -0.48 -8.12
CA SER A 164 -12.55 0.36 -6.99
C SER A 164 -11.86 1.73 -6.95
N GLY A 165 -10.82 1.95 -7.77
CA GLY A 165 -10.12 3.22 -7.92
C GLY A 165 -10.52 4.01 -9.17
N LYS A 166 -11.34 3.47 -10.07
CA LYS A 166 -11.65 4.09 -11.38
C LYS A 166 -12.48 5.37 -11.28
N ASP A 167 -13.21 5.53 -10.19
CA ASP A 167 -14.03 6.72 -9.90
C ASP A 167 -13.23 7.87 -9.26
N TYR A 168 -11.95 7.64 -8.91
CA TYR A 168 -11.07 8.69 -8.42
C TYR A 168 -10.47 9.48 -9.58
N ASN A 169 -10.56 10.80 -9.46
CA ASN A 169 -9.76 11.72 -10.25
C ASN A 169 -8.33 11.71 -9.73
N HIS A 170 -7.37 11.84 -10.64
CA HIS A 170 -5.94 11.94 -10.32
C HIS A 170 -5.46 13.38 -10.51
N PHE A 171 -4.81 13.91 -9.50
CA PHE A 171 -4.09 15.17 -9.53
C PHE A 171 -2.62 14.92 -9.19
N SER A 172 -1.75 15.22 -10.13
CA SER A 172 -0.30 15.07 -10.00
C SER A 172 0.30 16.42 -9.63
N SER A 173 0.92 16.49 -8.45
CA SER A 173 1.57 17.68 -7.93
C SER A 173 3.09 17.50 -7.89
N PRO A 174 3.85 18.05 -8.87
CA PRO A 174 5.31 17.92 -8.86
C PRO A 174 5.97 18.64 -7.68
N ARG A 175 5.31 19.66 -7.13
CA ARG A 175 5.76 20.42 -5.95
C ARG A 175 4.60 20.74 -5.03
N ASN A 176 4.87 20.67 -3.73
CA ASN A 176 3.94 21.11 -2.70
C ASN A 176 4.62 22.09 -1.75
N CYS A 177 3.87 23.05 -1.23
CA CYS A 177 4.41 24.09 -0.35
C CYS A 177 3.84 23.94 1.06
N LEU A 178 4.67 24.14 2.07
CA LEU A 178 4.22 24.31 3.45
C LEU A 178 4.05 25.79 3.74
N TRP A 179 2.92 26.16 4.31
CA TRP A 179 2.57 27.51 4.73
C TRP A 179 2.33 27.56 6.24
N ARG A 180 2.84 28.61 6.89
CA ARG A 180 2.65 28.87 8.32
C ARG A 180 2.32 30.35 8.51
N ASN A 181 1.28 30.66 9.28
CA ASN A 181 0.86 32.04 9.56
C ASN A 181 0.64 32.89 8.29
N GLY A 182 0.17 32.28 7.19
CA GLY A 182 -0.05 32.96 5.91
C GLY A 182 1.21 33.14 5.05
N GLU A 183 2.38 32.72 5.53
CA GLU A 183 3.64 32.83 4.78
C GLU A 183 4.12 31.45 4.31
N LYS A 184 4.68 31.43 3.09
CA LYS A 184 5.27 30.22 2.52
C LYS A 184 6.58 29.90 3.25
N ALA A 185 6.62 28.77 3.93
CA ALA A 185 7.75 28.34 4.74
C ALA A 185 8.75 27.50 3.95
N ILE A 186 8.30 26.47 3.23
CA ILE A 186 9.18 25.49 2.56
C ILE A 186 8.56 25.03 1.24
N ASP A 187 9.39 24.94 0.20
CA ASP A 187 9.12 24.17 -1.02
C ASP A 187 9.51 22.71 -0.83
N SER A 188 8.55 21.79 -0.93
CA SER A 188 8.85 20.36 -0.97
C SER A 188 9.27 19.99 -2.39
N PRO A 189 10.45 19.36 -2.57
CA PRO A 189 10.89 18.88 -3.87
C PRO A 189 10.17 17.57 -4.28
N THR A 190 9.22 17.10 -3.46
CA THR A 190 8.70 15.76 -3.60
C THR A 190 7.37 15.76 -4.33
N HIS A 191 7.34 15.03 -5.45
CA HIS A 191 6.12 14.76 -6.20
C HIS A 191 5.05 14.09 -5.33
N ARG A 192 3.79 14.46 -5.52
CA ARG A 192 2.62 13.86 -4.85
C ARG A 192 1.55 13.54 -5.87
N ASP A 193 1.17 12.27 -5.92
CA ASP A 193 -0.07 11.85 -6.57
C ASP A 193 -1.21 11.94 -5.56
N ILE A 194 -2.26 12.63 -5.96
CA ILE A 194 -3.47 12.83 -5.17
C ILE A 194 -4.62 12.18 -5.92
N TYR A 195 -5.39 11.38 -5.21
CA TYR A 195 -6.58 10.74 -5.74
C TYR A 195 -7.78 11.25 -4.97
N TYR A 196 -8.80 11.73 -5.66
CA TYR A 196 -9.97 12.29 -5.01
C TYR A 196 -11.26 12.01 -5.79
N LYS A 197 -12.36 11.87 -5.08
CA LYS A 197 -13.70 11.79 -5.68
C LYS A 197 -14.72 12.51 -4.83
N PHE A 198 -15.79 12.93 -5.48
CA PHE A 198 -16.92 13.60 -4.87
C PHE A 198 -18.17 12.77 -5.12
N ASN A 199 -18.94 12.52 -4.07
CA ASN A 199 -20.20 11.78 -4.10
C ASN A 199 -21.27 12.66 -3.46
N ASN A 200 -21.95 13.47 -4.27
CA ASN A 200 -22.89 14.50 -3.80
C ASN A 200 -22.24 15.40 -2.74
N ASP A 201 -22.64 15.25 -1.48
CA ASP A 201 -22.18 16.06 -0.35
C ASP A 201 -20.99 15.44 0.39
N THR A 202 -20.46 14.31 -0.07
CA THR A 202 -19.28 13.67 0.52
C THR A 202 -18.07 13.73 -0.41
N PHE A 203 -16.89 13.66 0.18
CA PHE A 203 -15.64 13.55 -0.57
C PHE A 203 -14.77 12.47 0.02
N GLU A 204 -13.90 11.93 -0.84
CA GLU A 204 -12.81 11.07 -0.46
C GLU A 204 -11.52 11.62 -1.05
N PHE A 205 -10.44 11.56 -0.28
CA PHE A 205 -9.16 12.15 -0.63
C PHE A 205 -8.01 11.29 -0.13
N MET A 206 -7.09 10.97 -1.03
CA MET A 206 -5.99 10.05 -0.79
C MET A 206 -4.69 10.67 -1.30
N ILE A 207 -3.63 10.62 -0.47
CA ILE A 207 -2.26 10.94 -0.88
C ILE A 207 -1.36 9.73 -0.54
N PRO A 208 -1.16 8.79 -1.48
CA PRO A 208 -0.31 7.64 -1.24
C PRO A 208 1.17 8.04 -1.15
N PRO A 209 1.99 7.26 -0.44
CA PRO A 209 1.61 6.27 0.57
C PRO A 209 1.29 6.89 1.94
N TYR A 210 1.39 8.20 2.08
CA TYR A 210 1.54 8.88 3.37
C TYR A 210 0.23 9.09 4.14
N ASN A 211 -0.86 9.35 3.43
CA ASN A 211 -2.14 9.63 4.06
C ASN A 211 -3.09 8.43 3.89
N PRO A 212 -3.77 8.02 4.97
CA PRO A 212 -4.92 7.13 4.83
C PRO A 212 -6.01 7.83 4.02
N LEU A 213 -7.00 7.07 3.59
CA LEU A 213 -8.18 7.60 2.93
C LEU A 213 -8.87 8.60 3.86
N VAL A 214 -8.87 9.87 3.47
CA VAL A 214 -9.57 10.92 4.20
C VAL A 214 -10.97 11.05 3.62
N VAL A 215 -11.97 10.86 4.46
CA VAL A 215 -13.38 11.02 4.10
C VAL A 215 -13.97 12.23 4.82
N GLY A 216 -14.99 12.85 4.23
CA GLY A 216 -15.69 13.95 4.88
C GLY A 216 -16.80 14.52 4.03
N ARG A 217 -17.13 15.79 4.24
CA ARG A 217 -18.25 16.47 3.60
C ARG A 217 -17.84 17.71 2.84
N VAL A 218 -18.55 17.99 1.76
CA VAL A 218 -18.50 19.28 1.07
C VAL A 218 -19.29 20.29 1.90
N THR A 219 -18.63 21.36 2.34
CA THR A 219 -19.23 22.37 3.23
C THR A 219 -19.49 23.69 2.54
N GLN A 220 -18.79 23.97 1.45
CA GLN A 220 -19.05 25.15 0.63
C GLN A 220 -18.72 24.90 -0.84
N GLN A 221 -19.55 25.45 -1.71
CA GLN A 221 -19.38 25.35 -3.15
C GLN A 221 -19.62 26.71 -3.82
N THR A 222 -18.64 27.22 -4.54
CA THR A 222 -18.75 28.43 -5.39
C THR A 222 -18.60 28.03 -6.86
N GLU A 223 -18.49 28.96 -7.81
CA GLU A 223 -18.24 28.58 -9.22
C GLU A 223 -16.87 27.90 -9.42
N SER A 224 -15.82 28.44 -8.79
CA SER A 224 -14.43 28.01 -8.98
C SER A 224 -13.84 27.26 -7.78
N THR A 225 -14.52 27.20 -6.63
CA THR A 225 -13.98 26.55 -5.44
C THR A 225 -14.92 25.52 -4.82
N LEU A 226 -14.32 24.51 -4.22
CA LEU A 226 -15.02 23.49 -3.45
C LEU A 226 -14.28 23.27 -2.13
N ARG A 227 -14.94 23.58 -1.00
CA ARG A 227 -14.41 23.42 0.35
C ARG A 227 -14.97 22.15 0.97
N CYS A 228 -14.08 21.35 1.54
CA CYS A 228 -14.43 20.11 2.21
C CYS A 228 -13.83 20.03 3.60
N ASP A 229 -14.59 19.53 4.56
CA ASP A 229 -14.13 19.27 5.92
C ASP A 229 -14.12 17.77 6.19
N SER A 230 -12.96 17.26 6.64
CA SER A 230 -12.78 15.86 7.02
C SER A 230 -13.68 15.47 8.19
N SER A 231 -14.13 14.21 8.21
CA SER A 231 -15.02 13.69 9.25
C SER A 231 -14.43 13.75 10.66
N ASP A 232 -13.09 13.70 10.79
CA ASP A 232 -12.39 13.82 12.08
C ASP A 232 -12.11 15.29 12.48
N GLY A 233 -12.48 16.25 11.63
CA GLY A 233 -12.27 17.69 11.83
C GLY A 233 -10.81 18.15 11.75
N ARG A 234 -9.86 17.24 11.50
CA ARG A 234 -8.42 17.56 11.55
C ARG A 234 -7.93 18.25 10.29
N ARG A 235 -8.66 18.09 9.19
CA ARG A 235 -8.29 18.63 7.88
C ARG A 235 -9.45 19.35 7.20
N THR A 236 -9.10 20.44 6.52
CA THR A 236 -9.98 21.11 5.55
C THR A 236 -9.27 21.17 4.21
N PHE A 237 -9.99 20.84 3.14
CA PHE A 237 -9.48 20.88 1.78
C PHE A 237 -10.20 21.96 0.99
N VAL A 238 -9.47 22.74 0.21
CA VAL A 238 -10.04 23.70 -0.75
C VAL A 238 -9.48 23.37 -2.12
N PHE A 239 -10.38 22.99 -3.03
CA PHE A 239 -10.07 22.70 -4.42
C PHE A 239 -10.34 23.94 -5.25
N HIS A 240 -9.34 24.38 -6.01
CA HIS A 240 -9.40 25.60 -6.83
C HIS A 240 -9.37 25.25 -8.31
N TYR A 241 -10.46 25.58 -9.01
CA TYR A 241 -10.68 25.24 -10.41
C TYR A 241 -10.60 26.48 -11.30
N ASN A 242 -9.97 26.33 -12.47
CA ASN A 242 -10.02 27.31 -13.54
C ASN A 242 -11.33 27.19 -14.32
N GLY A 243 -12.30 28.02 -13.96
CA GLY A 243 -13.62 28.09 -14.60
C GLY A 243 -14.56 26.96 -14.18
N ALA A 244 -14.41 25.77 -14.77
CA ALA A 244 -15.36 24.66 -14.56
C ALA A 244 -14.87 23.63 -13.52
N LYS A 245 -15.79 23.10 -12.70
CA LYS A 245 -15.49 22.03 -11.72
C LYS A 245 -15.34 20.66 -12.37
N LYS A 246 -14.28 20.49 -13.15
CA LYS A 246 -13.85 19.22 -13.74
C LYS A 246 -12.39 18.99 -13.44
N ALA A 247 -11.97 17.72 -13.35
CA ALA A 247 -10.60 17.36 -12.97
C ALA A 247 -9.54 18.02 -13.86
N SER A 248 -9.80 18.17 -15.16
CA SER A 248 -8.89 18.84 -16.09
C SER A 248 -8.63 20.32 -15.73
N CYS A 249 -9.60 20.97 -15.08
CA CYS A 249 -9.56 22.38 -14.68
C CYS A 249 -9.09 22.58 -13.23
N LEU A 250 -8.78 21.54 -12.47
CA LEU A 250 -8.25 21.71 -11.11
C LEU A 250 -6.82 22.26 -11.18
N ASP A 251 -6.58 23.45 -10.63
CA ASP A 251 -5.26 24.11 -10.68
C ASP A 251 -4.43 23.73 -9.45
N TYR A 252 -5.02 23.85 -8.27
CA TYR A 252 -4.37 23.51 -7.02
C TYR A 252 -5.35 23.12 -5.91
N ILE A 253 -4.80 22.49 -4.88
CA ILE A 253 -5.51 22.05 -3.68
C ILE A 253 -4.79 22.64 -2.47
N GLU A 254 -5.54 23.24 -1.55
CA GLU A 254 -5.04 23.61 -0.22
C GLU A 254 -5.55 22.60 0.80
N MET A 255 -4.67 22.10 1.65
CA MET A 255 -4.99 21.24 2.78
C MET A 255 -4.57 21.96 4.07
N TYR A 256 -5.55 22.52 4.78
CA TYR A 256 -5.37 23.02 6.13
C TYR A 256 -5.32 21.85 7.10
N ARG A 257 -4.30 21.81 7.95
CA ARG A 257 -4.16 20.84 9.03
C ARG A 257 -4.57 21.55 10.32
N ASN A 258 -5.86 21.48 10.62
CA ASN A 258 -6.50 22.19 11.72
C ASN A 258 -5.88 21.81 13.08
N ASP A 259 -5.41 20.57 13.21
CA ASP A 259 -4.71 20.05 14.38
C ASP A 259 -3.27 20.60 14.54
N LYS A 260 -2.65 21.06 13.44
CA LYS A 260 -1.27 21.58 13.43
C LYS A 260 -1.19 23.09 13.26
N GLY A 261 -2.27 23.74 12.85
CA GLY A 261 -2.32 25.19 12.61
C GLY A 261 -1.51 25.64 11.39
N ASP A 262 -1.30 24.75 10.41
CA ASP A 262 -0.55 25.05 9.18
C ASP A 262 -1.29 24.54 7.93
N MET A 263 -0.80 24.90 6.75
CA MET A 263 -1.44 24.56 5.47
C MET A 263 -0.42 23.99 4.48
N VAL A 264 -0.83 22.99 3.72
CA VAL A 264 -0.06 22.44 2.62
C VAL A 264 -0.80 22.70 1.33
N SER A 265 -0.12 23.26 0.34
CA SER A 265 -0.69 23.50 -0.98
C SER A 265 -0.06 22.58 -2.02
N TYR A 266 -0.87 22.04 -2.91
CA TYR A 266 -0.49 21.12 -3.98
C TYR A 266 -0.82 21.75 -5.32
N HIS A 267 0.19 21.95 -6.17
CA HIS A 267 0.07 22.67 -7.44
C HIS A 267 0.52 21.80 -8.61
N LYS A 268 0.04 22.11 -9.82
CA LYS A 268 0.51 21.50 -11.07
C LYS A 268 1.88 22.02 -11.53
N ASP A 269 2.22 23.26 -11.17
CA ASP A 269 3.43 23.99 -11.56
C ASP A 269 4.17 24.58 -10.34
#